data_AF-A0A2G1LV16-F1
#
_entry.id   AF-A0A2G1LV16-F1
#
_cell.length_a   1.000
_cell.length_b   1.000
_cell.length_c   1.000
_cell.angle_alpha   90.00
_cell.angle_beta   90.00
_cell.angle_gamma   90.00
#
_symmetry.space_group_name_H-M   'P 1'
#
loop_
_entity.id
_entity.type
_entity.pdbx_description
1 polymer ?
#
loop_
_entity_poly.entity_id
_entity_poly.type
_entity_poly.pdbx_seq_one_letter_code
_entity_poly.pdbx_strand_id
1 'polypeptide(L)'
;MQDDRAMRQAASMRHYDQQTKEAEHRLGFAIGFAQSGLQALTLVNGGALVALFTFIGSANVVRFDFQCIWTAFAAFAAGLVCNMAAYLAAHLSQDQFYLTAQYSAWKVEDEMIGAAARHDPRAPWRRGQNAQIAAIAAAILSLICFLIGTGFALGGVLARP
;
A
#
# COMPACT_ATOMS: atom_id res chain seq x y z
N MET A 1 40.43 6.61 -32.15
CA MET A 1 39.35 7.56 -31.76
C MET A 1 37.95 6.96 -31.87
N GLN A 2 37.66 6.09 -32.85
CA GLN A 2 36.38 5.36 -32.96
C GLN A 2 36.19 4.27 -31.89
N ASP A 3 37.24 3.50 -31.57
CA ASP A 3 37.24 2.50 -30.49
C ASP A 3 36.89 3.07 -29.11
N ASP A 4 37.39 4.28 -28.83
CA ASP A 4 37.18 4.95 -27.55
C ASP A 4 35.70 5.34 -27.34
N ARG A 5 34.96 5.61 -28.44
CA ARG A 5 33.52 5.91 -28.40
C ARG A 5 32.69 4.65 -28.21
N ALA A 6 33.04 3.56 -28.89
CA ALA A 6 32.36 2.28 -28.75
C ALA A 6 32.55 1.71 -27.32
N MET A 7 33.75 1.82 -26.75
CA MET A 7 34.04 1.39 -25.39
C MET A 7 33.26 2.21 -24.35
N ARG A 8 33.18 3.53 -24.53
CA ARG A 8 32.35 4.41 -23.66
C ARG A 8 30.86 4.11 -23.77
N GLN A 9 30.35 3.86 -24.98
CA GLN A 9 28.95 3.45 -25.17
C GLN A 9 28.66 2.11 -24.49
N ALA A 10 29.51 1.09 -24.67
CA ALA A 10 29.36 -0.20 -24.01
C ALA A 10 29.41 -0.09 -22.48
N ALA A 11 30.30 0.74 -21.93
CA ALA A 11 30.36 1.01 -20.49
C ALA A 11 29.08 1.70 -20.00
N SER A 12 28.58 2.71 -20.71
CA SER A 12 27.32 3.39 -20.35
C SER A 12 26.11 2.45 -20.36
N MET A 13 26.03 1.53 -21.33
CA MET A 13 24.96 0.54 -21.42
C MET A 13 25.02 -0.44 -20.25
N ARG A 14 26.22 -0.89 -19.84
CA ARG A 14 26.40 -1.76 -18.68
C ARG A 14 25.98 -1.06 -17.38
N HIS A 15 26.38 0.19 -17.20
CA HIS A 15 25.96 0.97 -16.02
C HIS A 15 24.45 1.20 -15.99
N TYR A 16 23.84 1.47 -17.14
CA TYR A 16 22.40 1.61 -17.26
C TYR A 16 21.65 0.31 -16.90
N ASP A 17 22.09 -0.82 -17.42
CA ASP A 17 21.50 -2.14 -17.11
C ASP A 17 21.66 -2.50 -15.62
N GLN A 18 22.82 -2.21 -15.02
CA GLN A 18 23.04 -2.39 -13.58
C GLN A 18 22.08 -1.53 -12.74
N GLN A 19 21.93 -0.24 -13.06
CA GLN A 19 21.02 0.65 -12.33
C GLN A 19 19.56 0.24 -12.50
N THR A 20 19.16 -0.22 -13.69
CA THR A 20 17.80 -0.70 -13.96
C THR A 20 17.49 -1.93 -13.11
N LYS A 21 18.40 -2.92 -13.10
CA LYS A 21 18.27 -4.13 -12.27
C LYS A 21 18.23 -3.81 -10.78
N GLU A 22 19.05 -2.88 -10.32
CA GLU A 22 19.03 -2.44 -8.93
C GLU A 22 17.70 -1.75 -8.57
N ALA A 23 17.18 -0.90 -9.47
CA ALA A 23 15.89 -0.25 -9.29
C ALA A 23 14.73 -1.26 -9.22
N GLU A 24 14.70 -2.24 -10.12
CA GLU A 24 13.73 -3.35 -10.12
C GLU A 24 13.79 -4.14 -8.81
N HIS A 25 15.00 -4.45 -8.35
CA HIS A 25 15.19 -5.19 -7.10
C HIS A 25 14.69 -4.40 -5.88
N ARG A 26 15.03 -3.11 -5.79
CA ARG A 26 14.53 -2.21 -4.72
C ARG A 26 13.00 -2.07 -4.76
N LEU A 27 12.42 -2.00 -5.96
CA LEU A 27 10.97 -1.95 -6.13
C LEU A 27 10.30 -3.23 -5.61
N GLY A 28 10.85 -4.40 -5.93
CA GLY A 28 10.38 -5.68 -5.42
C GLY A 28 10.39 -5.75 -3.89
N PHE A 29 11.46 -5.28 -3.25
CA PHE A 29 11.51 -5.18 -1.80
C PHE A 29 10.45 -4.23 -1.24
N ALA A 30 10.29 -3.04 -1.82
CA ALA A 30 9.30 -2.07 -1.35
C ALA A 30 7.87 -2.63 -1.42
N ILE A 31 7.54 -3.36 -2.49
CA ILE A 31 6.24 -4.04 -2.64
C ILE A 31 6.08 -5.11 -1.54
N GLY A 32 7.09 -5.94 -1.32
CA GLY A 32 7.08 -6.95 -0.27
C GLY A 32 6.87 -6.35 1.13
N PHE A 33 7.60 -5.29 1.46
CA PHE A 33 7.45 -4.56 2.72
C PHE A 33 6.05 -3.95 2.87
N ALA A 34 5.50 -3.34 1.82
CA ALA A 34 4.16 -2.79 1.84
C ALA A 34 3.10 -3.88 2.08
N GLN A 35 3.21 -5.02 1.40
CA GLN A 35 2.30 -6.15 1.58
C GLN A 35 2.38 -6.70 3.01
N SER A 36 3.58 -6.93 3.55
CA SER A 36 3.76 -7.37 4.95
C SER A 36 3.19 -6.35 5.94
N GLY A 37 3.37 -5.05 5.67
CA GLY A 37 2.80 -3.98 6.50
C GLY A 37 1.27 -4.00 6.51
N LEU A 38 0.63 -4.13 5.35
CA LEU A 38 -0.83 -4.25 5.25
C LEU A 38 -1.35 -5.52 5.92
N GLN A 39 -0.62 -6.64 5.86
CA GLN A 39 -0.99 -7.89 6.54
C GLN A 39 -0.92 -7.72 8.06
N ALA A 40 0.14 -7.08 8.56
CA ALA A 40 0.28 -6.74 9.96
C ALA A 40 -0.87 -5.85 10.44
N LEU A 41 -1.26 -4.83 9.67
CA LEU A 41 -2.41 -3.96 10.00
C LEU A 41 -3.74 -4.72 10.06
N THR A 42 -3.97 -5.69 9.16
CA THR A 42 -5.16 -6.56 9.22
C THR A 42 -5.14 -7.37 10.52
N LEU A 43 -4.01 -7.99 10.83
CA LEU A 43 -3.86 -8.84 12.01
C LEU A 43 -4.05 -8.03 13.29
N VAL A 44 -3.48 -6.83 13.36
CA VAL A 44 -3.54 -5.98 14.55
C VAL A 44 -4.95 -5.42 14.77
N ASN A 45 -5.61 -4.86 13.74
CA ASN A 45 -6.99 -4.38 13.87
C ASN A 45 -7.98 -5.53 14.13
N GLY A 46 -7.87 -6.64 13.39
CA GLY A 46 -8.73 -7.80 13.58
C GLY A 46 -8.51 -8.49 14.93
N GLY A 47 -7.25 -8.64 15.34
CA GLY A 47 -6.87 -9.19 16.64
C GLY A 47 -7.38 -8.33 17.80
N ALA A 48 -7.33 -7.01 17.66
CA ALA A 48 -7.89 -6.09 18.65
C ALA A 48 -9.42 -6.25 18.80
N LEU A 49 -10.15 -6.42 17.70
CA LEU A 49 -11.59 -6.71 17.73
C LEU A 49 -11.90 -8.03 18.45
N VAL A 50 -11.15 -9.10 18.14
CA VAL A 50 -11.31 -10.40 18.80
C VAL A 50 -11.00 -10.30 20.29
N ALA A 51 -9.93 -9.60 20.67
CA ALA A 51 -9.57 -9.37 22.07
C ALA A 51 -10.66 -8.57 22.80
N LEU A 52 -11.21 -7.53 22.17
CA LEU A 52 -12.30 -6.72 22.72
C LEU A 52 -13.55 -7.56 22.99
N PHE A 53 -13.97 -8.38 22.02
CA PHE A 53 -15.11 -9.29 22.21
C PHE A 53 -14.85 -10.36 23.27
N THR A 54 -13.64 -10.91 23.33
CA THR A 54 -13.25 -11.87 24.36
C THR A 54 -13.36 -11.25 25.74
N PHE A 55 -12.88 -10.01 25.88
CA PHE A 55 -12.94 -9.26 27.13
C PHE A 55 -14.38 -8.96 27.56
N ILE A 56 -15.23 -8.50 26.64
CA ILE A 56 -16.67 -8.29 26.88
C ILE A 56 -17.38 -9.60 27.27
N GLY A 57 -17.05 -10.72 26.62
CA GLY A 57 -17.61 -12.03 26.95
C GLY A 57 -17.22 -12.53 28.34
N SER A 58 -16.07 -12.10 28.86
CA SER A 58 -15.57 -12.45 30.21
C SER A 58 -16.09 -11.52 31.33
N ALA A 59 -16.90 -10.52 30.99
CA ALA A 59 -17.32 -9.40 31.85
C ALA A 59 -18.31 -9.74 32.97
N ASN A 60 -18.18 -10.89 33.64
CA ASN A 60 -19.06 -11.25 34.76
C ASN A 60 -18.74 -10.50 36.06
N VAL A 61 -17.63 -9.76 36.13
CA VAL A 61 -17.11 -9.17 37.40
C VAL A 61 -16.73 -7.68 37.30
N VAL A 62 -16.49 -7.14 36.10
CA VAL A 62 -15.95 -5.78 35.91
C VAL A 62 -16.98 -4.88 35.22
N ARG A 63 -17.21 -3.67 35.76
CA ARG A 63 -18.01 -2.62 35.11
C ARG A 63 -17.15 -1.88 34.11
N PHE A 64 -17.66 -1.72 32.90
CA PHE A 64 -16.98 -1.02 31.80
C PHE A 64 -17.72 0.24 31.41
N ASP A 65 -16.96 1.23 30.96
CA ASP A 65 -17.54 2.34 30.21
C ASP A 65 -17.93 1.85 28.81
N PHE A 66 -19.22 1.65 28.61
CA PHE A 66 -19.80 1.21 27.34
C PHE A 66 -19.46 2.16 26.19
N GLN A 67 -19.42 3.47 26.43
CA GLN A 67 -19.15 4.46 25.38
C GLN A 67 -17.70 4.35 24.90
N CYS A 68 -16.74 4.19 25.82
CA CYS A 68 -15.34 3.99 25.47
C CYS A 68 -15.13 2.68 24.69
N ILE A 69 -15.71 1.58 25.16
CA ILE A 69 -15.59 0.28 24.49
C ILE A 69 -16.23 0.30 23.09
N TRP A 70 -17.39 0.94 22.94
CA TRP A 70 -18.04 1.08 21.65
C TRP A 70 -17.23 1.93 20.67
N THR A 71 -16.64 3.03 21.16
CA THR A 71 -15.77 3.89 20.34
C THR A 71 -14.51 3.15 19.91
N ALA A 72 -13.93 2.34 20.79
CA ALA A 72 -12.80 1.48 20.45
C ALA A 72 -13.14 0.46 19.35
N PHE A 73 -14.29 -0.21 19.49
CA PHE A 73 -14.81 -1.13 18.47
C PHE A 73 -14.97 -0.43 17.12
N ALA A 74 -15.65 0.72 17.09
CA ALA A 74 -15.87 1.48 15.87
C ALA A 74 -14.56 1.92 15.22
N ALA A 75 -13.58 2.34 16.01
CA ALA A 75 -12.26 2.70 15.53
C ALA A 75 -11.52 1.51 14.90
N PHE A 76 -11.47 0.35 15.56
CA PHE A 76 -10.81 -0.84 14.98
C PHE A 76 -11.53 -1.34 13.72
N ALA A 77 -12.87 -1.33 13.71
CA ALA A 77 -13.65 -1.72 12.54
C ALA A 77 -13.41 -0.76 11.35
N ALA A 78 -13.41 0.55 11.60
CA ALA A 78 -13.08 1.55 10.59
C ALA A 78 -11.64 1.38 10.08
N GLY A 79 -10.69 1.07 10.97
CA GLY A 79 -9.32 0.79 10.61
C GLY A 79 -9.20 -0.43 9.69
N LEU A 80 -9.92 -1.51 9.99
CA LEU A 80 -9.96 -2.71 9.15
C LEU A 80 -10.54 -2.42 7.76
N VAL A 81 -11.63 -1.66 7.67
CA VAL A 81 -12.24 -1.24 6.40
C VAL A 81 -11.26 -0.38 5.59
N CYS A 82 -10.58 0.57 6.24
CA CYS A 82 -9.55 1.37 5.59
C CYS A 82 -8.39 0.50 5.07
N ASN A 83 -8.00 -0.52 5.83
CA ASN A 83 -6.95 -1.44 5.40
C ASN A 83 -7.39 -2.27 4.17
N MET A 84 -8.64 -2.73 4.13
CA MET A 84 -9.21 -3.41 2.96
C MET A 84 -9.25 -2.48 1.74
N ALA A 85 -9.65 -1.23 1.92
CA ALA A 85 -9.60 -0.22 0.85
C ALA A 85 -8.17 0.03 0.37
N ALA A 86 -7.18 0.00 1.27
CA ALA A 86 -5.77 0.12 0.91
C ALA A 86 -5.31 -1.04 0.01
N TYR A 87 -5.68 -2.29 0.33
CA TYR A 87 -5.41 -3.44 -0.53
C TYR A 87 -6.04 -3.28 -1.92
N LEU A 88 -7.31 -2.89 -1.98
CA LEU A 88 -8.01 -2.73 -3.25
C LEU A 88 -7.36 -1.63 -4.11
N ALA A 89 -7.05 -0.47 -3.51
CA ALA A 89 -6.40 0.62 -4.20
C ALA A 89 -4.97 0.28 -4.65
N ALA A 90 -4.23 -0.50 -3.85
CA ALA A 90 -2.90 -1.00 -4.22
C ALA A 90 -2.98 -1.95 -5.43
N HIS A 91 -3.99 -2.83 -5.46
CA HIS A 91 -4.22 -3.71 -6.61
C HIS A 91 -4.57 -2.91 -7.87
N LEU A 92 -5.51 -1.97 -7.77
CA LEU A 92 -5.87 -1.08 -8.90
C LEU A 92 -4.67 -0.27 -9.40
N SER A 93 -3.79 0.16 -8.49
CA SER A 93 -2.54 0.83 -8.86
C SER A 93 -1.64 -0.06 -9.69
N GLN A 94 -1.48 -1.33 -9.31
CA GLN A 94 -0.65 -2.29 -10.05
C GLN A 94 -1.21 -2.56 -11.46
N ASP A 95 -2.53 -2.71 -11.59
CA ASP A 95 -3.17 -2.91 -12.90
C ASP A 95 -2.93 -1.73 -13.86
N GLN A 96 -3.01 -0.50 -13.35
CA GLN A 96 -2.74 0.69 -14.15
C GLN A 96 -1.26 0.83 -14.53
N PHE A 97 -0.34 0.45 -13.65
CA PHE A 97 1.08 0.43 -13.97
C PHE A 97 1.42 -0.67 -14.99
N TYR A 98 0.74 -1.82 -14.92
CA TYR A 98 0.86 -2.87 -15.94
C TYR A 98 0.41 -2.37 -17.32
N LEU A 99 -0.75 -1.70 -17.40
CA LEU A 99 -1.19 -1.05 -18.64
C LEU A 99 -0.16 -0.03 -19.13
N THR A 100 0.40 0.78 -18.23
CA THR A 100 1.42 1.78 -18.59
C THR A 100 2.65 1.12 -19.22
N ALA A 101 3.10 -0.02 -18.69
CA ALA A 101 4.21 -0.78 -19.25
C ALA A 101 3.88 -1.30 -20.66
N GLN A 102 2.66 -1.83 -20.87
CA GLN A 102 2.21 -2.27 -22.20
C GLN A 102 2.15 -1.11 -23.20
N TYR A 103 1.53 0.01 -22.85
CA TYR A 103 1.46 1.19 -23.73
C TYR A 103 2.86 1.73 -24.05
N SER A 104 3.80 1.64 -23.12
CA SER A 104 5.19 2.04 -23.36
C SER A 104 5.89 1.11 -24.34
N ALA A 105 5.64 -0.21 -24.26
CA ALA A 105 6.17 -1.18 -25.20
C ALA A 105 5.61 -0.98 -26.61
N TRP A 106 4.29 -0.81 -26.76
CA TRP A 106 3.66 -0.53 -28.05
C TRP A 106 4.13 0.79 -28.66
N LYS A 107 4.39 1.81 -27.83
CA LYS A 107 4.95 3.07 -28.31
C LYS A 107 6.34 2.88 -28.94
N VAL A 108 7.19 2.06 -28.32
CA VAL A 108 8.51 1.73 -28.89
C VAL A 108 8.37 0.97 -30.21
N GLU A 109 7.41 0.05 -30.30
CA GLU A 109 7.09 -0.66 -31.54
C GLU A 109 6.60 0.29 -32.65
N ASP A 110 5.66 1.19 -32.34
CA ASP A 110 5.17 2.23 -33.25
C ASP A 110 6.33 3.11 -33.77
N GLU A 111 7.26 3.49 -32.89
CA GLU A 111 8.48 4.25 -33.25
C GLU A 111 9.42 3.46 -34.17
N MET A 112 9.56 2.14 -33.96
CA MET A 112 10.39 1.27 -34.81
C MET A 112 9.83 1.10 -36.22
N ILE A 113 8.50 1.08 -36.39
CA ILE A 113 7.83 0.94 -37.69
C ILE A 113 7.53 2.30 -38.36
N GLY A 114 7.90 3.41 -37.73
CA GLY A 114 7.66 4.77 -38.23
C GLY A 114 6.17 5.17 -38.25
N ALA A 115 5.34 4.50 -37.46
CA ALA A 115 3.92 4.82 -37.32
C ALA A 115 3.73 6.07 -36.44
N ALA A 116 2.63 6.79 -36.66
CA ALA A 116 2.23 7.87 -35.75
C ALA A 116 1.91 7.26 -34.37
N ALA A 117 2.41 7.87 -33.29
CA ALA A 117 2.20 7.39 -31.92
C ALA A 117 0.70 7.29 -31.59
N ARG A 118 0.16 6.07 -31.52
CA ARG A 118 -1.26 5.81 -31.21
C ARG A 118 -1.50 5.56 -29.72
N HIS A 119 -0.44 5.29 -28.99
CA HIS A 119 -0.47 4.78 -27.62
C HIS A 119 0.13 5.80 -26.64
N ASP A 120 -0.69 6.41 -25.78
CA ASP A 120 -0.23 7.33 -24.73
C ASP A 120 -0.17 6.65 -23.34
N PRO A 121 1.04 6.39 -22.79
CA PRO A 121 1.19 5.77 -21.47
C PRO A 121 0.83 6.72 -20.30
N ARG A 122 0.63 8.02 -20.53
CA ARG A 122 0.45 9.01 -19.44
C ARG A 122 -0.87 8.86 -18.70
N ALA A 123 -1.94 8.54 -19.40
CA ALA A 123 -3.27 8.39 -18.80
C ALA A 123 -3.34 7.26 -17.76
N PRO A 124 -2.94 6.01 -18.07
CA PRO A 124 -2.91 4.94 -17.08
C PRO A 124 -1.90 5.22 -15.97
N TRP A 125 -0.75 5.83 -16.26
CA TRP A 125 0.23 6.23 -15.24
C TRP A 125 -0.39 7.11 -14.15
N ARG A 126 -1.12 8.17 -14.54
CA ARG A 126 -1.77 9.08 -13.59
C ARG A 126 -2.83 8.38 -12.74
N ARG A 127 -3.59 7.47 -13.34
CA ARG A 127 -4.60 6.67 -12.60
C ARG A 127 -3.92 5.74 -11.59
N GLY A 128 -2.83 5.09 -11.99
CA GLY A 128 -2.02 4.26 -11.10
C GLY A 128 -1.47 5.04 -9.92
N GLN A 129 -0.90 6.21 -10.18
CA GLN A 129 -0.37 7.10 -9.13
C GLN A 129 -1.44 7.56 -8.14
N ASN A 130 -2.63 7.95 -8.63
CA ASN A 130 -3.74 8.34 -7.75
C ASN A 130 -4.22 7.18 -6.87
N ALA A 131 -4.34 5.98 -7.44
CA ALA A 131 -4.71 4.78 -6.69
C ALA A 131 -3.64 4.41 -5.65
N GLN A 132 -2.36 4.55 -5.99
CA GLN A 132 -1.25 4.35 -5.05
C GLN A 132 -1.32 5.32 -3.85
N ILE A 133 -1.56 6.60 -4.12
CA ILE A 133 -1.72 7.62 -3.08
C ILE A 133 -2.92 7.29 -2.19
N ALA A 134 -4.05 6.90 -2.79
CA ALA A 134 -5.23 6.47 -2.04
C ALA A 134 -4.94 5.25 -1.16
N ALA A 135 -4.18 4.27 -1.65
CA ALA A 135 -3.79 3.10 -0.88
C ALA A 135 -2.94 3.47 0.34
N ILE A 136 -1.94 4.34 0.16
CA ILE A 136 -1.07 4.82 1.24
C ILE A 136 -1.88 5.61 2.27
N ALA A 137 -2.76 6.52 1.82
CA ALA A 137 -3.61 7.31 2.70
C ALA A 137 -4.54 6.42 3.54
N ALA A 138 -5.16 5.41 2.92
CA ALA A 138 -6.04 4.46 3.61
C ALA A 138 -5.27 3.59 4.62
N ALA A 139 -4.04 3.16 4.30
CA ALA A 139 -3.18 2.42 5.24
C ALA A 139 -2.78 3.27 6.45
N ILE A 140 -2.43 4.54 6.25
CA ILE A 140 -2.13 5.48 7.34
C ILE A 140 -3.37 5.71 8.20
N LEU A 141 -4.54 5.91 7.59
CA LEU A 141 -5.79 6.07 8.32
C LEU A 141 -6.13 4.84 9.16
N SER A 142 -5.90 3.63 8.62
CA SER A 142 -6.04 2.37 9.36
C SER A 142 -5.16 2.33 10.61
N LEU A 143 -3.90 2.76 10.50
CA LEU A 143 -2.99 2.85 11.64
C LEU A 143 -3.47 3.87 12.69
N ILE A 144 -3.94 5.04 12.26
CA ILE A 144 -4.49 6.06 13.17
C ILE A 144 -5.71 5.53 13.90
N CYS A 145 -6.63 4.88 13.18
CA CYS A 145 -7.80 4.21 13.75
C CYS A 145 -7.41 3.17 14.83
N PHE A 146 -6.37 2.37 14.58
CA PHE A 146 -5.86 1.42 15.57
C PHE A 146 -5.34 2.13 16.84
N LEU A 147 -4.56 3.20 16.69
CA LEU A 147 -4.04 3.96 17.84
C LEU A 147 -5.17 4.58 18.67
N ILE A 148 -6.14 5.19 17.99
CA ILE A 148 -7.35 5.76 18.63
C ILE A 148 -8.13 4.66 19.35
N GLY A 149 -8.39 3.54 18.67
CA GLY A 149 -9.12 2.41 19.24
C GLY A 149 -8.46 1.84 20.49
N THR A 150 -7.12 1.73 20.47
CA THR A 150 -6.33 1.29 21.62
C THR A 150 -6.46 2.24 22.81
N GLY A 151 -6.41 3.55 22.56
CA GLY A 151 -6.60 4.57 23.59
C GLY A 151 -7.97 4.51 24.25
N PHE A 152 -9.04 4.39 23.44
CA PHE A 152 -10.40 4.25 23.97
C PHE A 152 -10.64 2.90 24.66
N ALA A 153 -10.06 1.81 24.14
CA ALA A 153 -10.15 0.51 24.80
C ALA A 153 -9.52 0.56 26.19
N LEU A 154 -8.32 1.12 26.30
CA LEU A 154 -7.64 1.30 27.59
C LEU A 154 -8.44 2.21 28.52
N GLY A 155 -8.98 3.33 28.01
CA GLY A 155 -9.85 4.23 28.77
C GLY A 155 -11.10 3.52 29.30
N GLY A 156 -11.74 2.67 28.50
CA GLY A 156 -12.93 1.91 28.91
C GLY A 156 -12.66 0.86 29.99
N VAL A 157 -11.44 0.34 30.08
CA VAL A 157 -11.00 -0.58 31.15
C VAL A 157 -10.55 0.18 32.41
N LEU A 158 -9.87 1.31 32.24
CA LEU A 158 -9.31 2.10 33.35
C LEU A 158 -10.30 3.07 33.97
N ALA A 159 -11.43 3.35 33.31
CA ALA A 159 -12.55 4.10 33.89
C ALA A 159 -13.03 3.34 35.13
N ARG A 160 -12.50 3.76 36.29
CA ARG A 160 -12.91 3.25 37.58
C ARG A 160 -14.41 3.51 37.77
N PRO A 161 -15.16 2.57 38.37
CA PRO A 161 -16.58 2.74 38.64
C PRO A 161 -16.88 3.93 39.55
#